data_AF-A0A9X1YK05-F1
#
_entry.id   AF-A0A9X1YK05-F1
#
_cell.length_a   1.000
_cell.length_b   1.000
_cell.length_c   1.000
_cell.angle_alpha   90.00
_cell.angle_beta   90.00
_cell.angle_gamma   90.00
#
_symmetry.space_group_name_H-M   'P 1'
#
loop_
_entity.id
_entity.type
_entity.pdbx_description
1 polymer ?
#
loop_
_entity_poly.entity_id
_entity_poly.type
_entity_poly.pdbx_seq_one_letter_code
_entity_poly.pdbx_strand_id
1 'polypeptide(L)'
;MHVEPLEKLPRSVREFLSHYAMIVLSILTALALEQVALGLEHRHEGARAKEEIEQEIASNRANVEGSLKVTREYRRDWQVLLARAAAEVKDGTSTNESRLAILAQAGHRFGDATPALKTAAWDAAVASHAVDYLDHEDLSRYSQTYALQRFFSQAAWDTMRDNAARNMSDLSLPALTGTADAVPTLAILNSRVRALSILESQLSQTADALQGRAPPAVSAVEPASSASSTPIATSAASPVSR
;
A
#
# COMPACT_ATOMS: atom_id res chain seq x y z
N MET A 1 63.42 -8.22 20.12
CA MET A 1 62.89 -7.79 18.80
C MET A 1 64.09 -7.62 17.88
N HIS A 2 64.32 -8.58 16.98
CA HIS A 2 65.27 -8.40 15.88
C HIS A 2 64.59 -7.50 14.85
N VAL A 3 65.10 -6.28 14.68
CA VAL A 3 64.68 -5.37 13.61
C VAL A 3 65.70 -5.59 12.50
N GLU A 4 65.31 -6.26 11.42
CA GLU A 4 66.16 -6.36 10.23
C GLU A 4 66.43 -4.94 9.69
N PRO A 5 67.67 -4.61 9.33
CA PRO A 5 67.98 -3.31 8.76
C PRO A 5 67.32 -3.19 7.38
N LEU A 6 66.66 -2.06 7.12
CA LEU A 6 66.12 -1.65 5.81
C LEU A 6 67.27 -1.40 4.82
N GLU A 7 67.99 -2.46 4.44
CA GLU A 7 69.04 -2.41 3.42
C GLU A 7 68.40 -2.44 2.03
N LYS A 8 67.92 -1.27 1.58
CA LYS A 8 67.79 -0.85 0.16
C LYS A 8 67.10 0.51 0.12
N LEU A 9 67.80 1.57 0.53
CA LEU A 9 67.43 2.90 0.06
C LEU A 9 67.83 3.01 -1.43
N PRO A 10 66.94 3.49 -2.32
CA PRO A 10 67.20 3.57 -3.75
C PRO A 10 68.40 4.47 -4.00
N ARG A 11 69.37 4.00 -4.79
CA ARG A 11 70.64 4.71 -5.04
C ARG A 11 70.50 5.82 -6.08
N SER A 12 69.31 5.97 -6.69
CA SER A 12 69.02 6.98 -7.72
C SER A 12 67.52 7.32 -7.77
N VAL A 13 67.18 8.56 -8.15
CA VAL A 13 65.79 9.02 -8.41
C VAL A 13 65.09 8.13 -9.44
N ARG A 14 65.83 7.58 -10.41
CA ARG A 14 65.29 6.65 -11.42
C ARG A 14 64.86 5.30 -10.80
N GLU A 15 65.63 4.81 -9.84
CA GLU A 15 65.33 3.56 -9.13
C GLU A 15 64.12 3.76 -8.19
N PHE A 16 64.04 4.91 -7.52
CA PHE A 16 62.85 5.30 -6.73
C PHE A 16 61.59 5.39 -7.60
N LEU A 17 61.65 6.08 -8.75
CA LEU A 17 60.54 6.17 -9.71
C LEU A 17 60.09 4.80 -10.23
N SER A 18 61.04 3.88 -10.47
CA SER A 18 60.72 2.52 -10.91
C SER A 18 59.98 1.71 -9.84
N HIS A 19 60.43 1.79 -8.58
CA HIS A 19 59.76 1.10 -7.46
C HIS A 19 58.39 1.71 -7.19
N TYR A 20 58.28 3.04 -7.23
CA TYR A 20 57.00 3.74 -7.11
C TYR A 20 56.04 3.33 -8.24
N ALA A 21 56.49 3.32 -9.49
CA ALA A 21 55.69 2.90 -10.63
C ALA A 21 55.23 1.44 -10.50
N MET A 22 56.08 0.53 -10.00
CA MET A 22 55.71 -0.86 -9.75
C MET A 22 54.61 -0.96 -8.68
N ILE A 23 54.73 -0.24 -7.57
CA ILE A 23 53.73 -0.22 -6.51
C ILE A 23 52.41 0.36 -7.04
N VAL A 24 52.44 1.51 -7.70
CA VAL A 24 51.23 2.14 -8.27
C VAL A 24 50.57 1.21 -9.28
N LEU A 25 51.33 0.59 -10.19
CA LEU A 25 50.78 -0.33 -11.18
C LEU A 25 50.14 -1.56 -10.52
N SER A 26 50.75 -2.11 -9.46
CA SER A 26 50.17 -3.21 -8.69
C SER A 26 48.83 -2.84 -8.03
N ILE A 27 48.74 -1.65 -7.42
CA ILE A 27 47.52 -1.16 -6.76
C ILE A 27 46.44 -0.89 -7.80
N LEU A 28 46.77 -0.21 -8.92
CA LEU A 28 45.82 0.06 -9.99
C LEU A 28 45.28 -1.24 -10.62
N THR A 29 46.14 -2.24 -10.80
CA THR A 29 45.73 -3.54 -11.36
C THR A 29 44.81 -4.29 -10.40
N ALA A 30 45.10 -4.27 -9.10
CA ALA A 30 44.23 -4.87 -8.08
C ALA A 30 42.85 -4.21 -8.04
N LEU A 31 42.82 -2.86 -8.01
CA LEU A 31 41.57 -2.09 -8.03
C LEU A 31 40.77 -2.34 -9.31
N ALA A 32 41.43 -2.41 -10.47
CA ALA A 32 40.73 -2.66 -11.73
C ALA A 32 40.06 -4.05 -11.75
N LEU A 33 40.73 -5.09 -11.25
CA LEU A 33 40.18 -6.44 -11.18
C LEU A 33 39.02 -6.53 -10.19
N GLU A 34 39.13 -5.87 -9.04
CA GLU A 34 38.07 -5.79 -8.04
C GLU A 34 36.80 -5.13 -8.61
N GLN A 35 36.96 -4.00 -9.33
CA GLN A 35 35.84 -3.31 -9.96
C GLN A 35 35.14 -4.15 -11.04
N VAL A 36 35.88 -4.97 -11.79
CA VAL A 36 35.29 -5.89 -12.77
C VAL A 36 34.53 -7.02 -12.08
N ALA A 37 35.08 -7.61 -11.01
CA ALA A 37 34.43 -8.67 -10.26
C ALA A 37 33.14 -8.18 -9.58
N LEU A 38 33.21 -7.04 -8.89
CA LEU A 38 32.05 -6.37 -8.28
C LEU A 38 30.99 -6.03 -9.32
N GLY A 39 31.38 -5.52 -10.49
CA GLY A 39 30.44 -5.19 -11.56
C GLY A 39 29.67 -6.41 -12.10
N LEU A 40 30.25 -7.61 -12.08
CA LEU A 40 29.56 -8.85 -12.47
C LEU A 40 28.61 -9.33 -11.36
N GLU A 41 29.05 -9.29 -10.11
CA GLU A 41 28.25 -9.65 -8.95
C GLU A 41 27.00 -8.77 -8.84
N HIS A 42 27.17 -7.46 -8.91
CA HIS A 42 26.09 -6.48 -8.83
C HIS A 42 25.05 -6.62 -9.95
N ARG A 43 25.48 -6.98 -11.17
CA ARG A 43 24.55 -7.29 -12.27
C ARG A 43 23.70 -8.52 -11.96
N HIS A 44 24.29 -9.53 -11.34
CA HIS A 44 23.55 -10.74 -10.96
C HIS A 44 22.58 -10.46 -9.81
N GLU A 45 22.99 -9.66 -8.82
CA GLU A 45 22.15 -9.20 -7.72
C GLU A 45 20.93 -8.40 -8.23
N GLY A 46 21.16 -7.44 -9.12
CA GLY A 46 20.07 -6.66 -9.74
C GLY A 46 19.11 -7.53 -10.56
N ALA A 47 19.63 -8.47 -11.36
CA ALA A 47 18.80 -9.39 -12.15
C ALA A 47 17.95 -10.30 -11.26
N ARG A 48 18.53 -10.82 -10.17
CA ARG A 48 17.81 -11.64 -9.20
C ARG A 48 16.74 -10.85 -8.46
N ALA A 49 17.05 -9.65 -7.98
CA ALA A 49 16.08 -8.79 -7.32
C ALA A 49 14.91 -8.44 -8.26
N LYS A 50 15.20 -8.16 -9.53
CA LYS A 50 14.19 -7.96 -10.56
C LYS A 50 13.25 -9.16 -10.70
N GLU A 51 13.80 -10.37 -10.80
CA GLU A 51 13.01 -11.59 -10.91
C GLU A 51 12.13 -11.82 -9.67
N GLU A 52 12.68 -11.67 -8.47
CA GLU A 52 11.93 -11.82 -7.21
C GLU A 52 10.80 -10.79 -7.08
N ILE A 53 11.05 -9.53 -7.47
CA ILE A 53 10.04 -8.47 -7.49
C ILE A 53 8.92 -8.77 -8.49
N GLU A 54 9.25 -9.18 -9.71
CA GLU A 54 8.26 -9.50 -10.75
C GLU A 54 7.38 -10.69 -10.35
N GLN A 55 7.98 -11.72 -9.75
CA GLN A 55 7.25 -12.86 -9.19
C GLN A 55 6.29 -12.42 -8.06
N GLU A 56 6.74 -11.54 -7.17
CA GLU A 56 5.90 -11.00 -6.09
C GLU A 56 4.75 -10.14 -6.64
N ILE A 57 5.00 -9.26 -7.60
CA ILE A 57 3.97 -8.44 -8.26
C ILE A 57 2.94 -9.33 -8.96
N ALA A 58 3.38 -10.38 -9.67
CA ALA A 58 2.48 -11.34 -10.31
C ALA A 58 1.61 -12.09 -9.28
N SER A 59 2.20 -12.52 -8.15
CA SER A 59 1.45 -13.14 -7.05
C SER A 59 0.45 -12.16 -6.43
N ASN A 60 0.84 -10.91 -6.21
CA ASN A 60 -0.04 -9.88 -5.66
C ASN A 60 -1.22 -9.60 -6.59
N ARG A 61 -0.97 -9.55 -7.91
CA ARG A 61 -2.04 -9.41 -8.91
C ARG A 61 -3.06 -10.55 -8.82
N ALA A 62 -2.60 -11.79 -8.75
CA ALA A 62 -3.49 -12.94 -8.60
C ALA A 62 -4.32 -12.86 -7.30
N ASN A 63 -3.71 -12.41 -6.21
CA ASN A 63 -4.41 -12.21 -4.93
C ASN A 63 -5.49 -11.12 -5.06
N VAL A 64 -5.17 -9.97 -5.68
CA VAL A 64 -6.15 -8.88 -5.90
C VAL A 64 -7.31 -9.35 -6.77
N GLU A 65 -7.04 -10.08 -7.86
CA GLU A 65 -8.07 -10.63 -8.74
C GLU A 65 -8.98 -11.62 -8.00
N GLY A 66 -8.41 -12.49 -7.16
CA GLY A 66 -9.16 -13.40 -6.30
C GLY A 66 -10.06 -12.65 -5.31
N SER A 67 -9.51 -11.67 -4.59
CA SER A 67 -10.27 -10.84 -3.66
C SER A 67 -11.35 -10.00 -4.34
N LEU A 68 -11.11 -9.52 -5.56
CA LEU A 68 -12.10 -8.80 -6.37
C LEU A 68 -13.29 -9.70 -6.72
N LYS A 69 -13.03 -10.95 -7.10
CA LYS A 69 -14.09 -11.93 -7.37
C LYS A 69 -14.94 -12.21 -6.13
N VAL A 70 -14.30 -12.51 -5.00
CA VAL A 70 -14.99 -12.77 -3.72
C VAL A 70 -15.80 -11.55 -3.27
N THR A 71 -15.22 -10.35 -3.38
CA THR A 71 -15.90 -9.09 -3.01
C THR A 71 -17.15 -8.86 -3.86
N ARG A 72 -17.09 -9.15 -5.17
CA ARG A 72 -18.25 -9.06 -6.08
C ARG A 72 -19.36 -10.04 -5.72
N GLU A 73 -18.99 -11.27 -5.38
CA GLU A 73 -19.94 -12.30 -4.93
C GLU A 73 -20.63 -11.86 -3.64
N TYR A 74 -19.85 -11.42 -2.64
CA TYR A 74 -20.41 -10.92 -1.39
C TYR A 74 -21.30 -9.71 -1.62
N ARG A 75 -20.90 -8.73 -2.44
CA ARG A 75 -21.74 -7.57 -2.71
C ARG A 75 -23.10 -7.97 -3.27
N ARG A 76 -23.13 -8.92 -4.21
CA ARG A 76 -24.39 -9.42 -4.79
C ARG A 76 -25.26 -10.08 -3.73
N ASP A 77 -24.69 -10.95 -2.90
CA ASP A 77 -25.42 -11.62 -1.82
C ASP A 77 -26.04 -10.61 -0.84
N TRP A 78 -25.24 -9.62 -0.42
CA TRP A 78 -25.70 -8.56 0.47
C TRP A 78 -26.77 -7.66 -0.17
N GLN A 79 -26.68 -7.41 -1.48
CA GLN A 79 -27.73 -6.69 -2.23
C GLN A 79 -29.05 -7.47 -2.23
N VAL A 80 -29.01 -8.80 -2.37
CA VAL A 80 -30.21 -9.64 -2.28
C VAL A 80 -30.82 -9.58 -0.88
N LEU A 81 -30.00 -9.64 0.18
CA LEU A 81 -30.48 -9.50 1.56
C LEU A 81 -31.12 -8.13 1.81
N LEU A 82 -30.48 -7.05 1.35
CA LEU A 82 -31.01 -5.70 1.46
C LEU A 82 -32.35 -5.57 0.73
N ALA A 83 -32.44 -6.06 -0.51
CA ALA A 83 -33.67 -6.01 -1.30
C ALA A 83 -34.81 -6.79 -0.64
N ARG A 84 -34.52 -7.99 -0.12
CA ARG A 84 -35.47 -8.80 0.64
C ARG A 84 -35.96 -8.07 1.89
N ALA A 85 -35.04 -7.57 2.72
CA ALA A 85 -35.39 -6.85 3.93
C ALA A 85 -36.25 -5.61 3.61
N ALA A 86 -35.90 -4.86 2.55
CA ALA A 86 -36.65 -3.68 2.15
C ALA A 86 -38.08 -4.03 1.68
N ALA A 87 -38.24 -5.15 0.97
CA ALA A 87 -39.55 -5.66 0.56
C ALA A 87 -40.40 -6.06 1.79
N GLU A 88 -39.84 -6.83 2.73
CA GLU A 88 -40.54 -7.24 3.95
C GLU A 88 -41.03 -6.02 4.76
N VAL A 89 -40.21 -4.98 4.86
CA VAL A 89 -40.57 -3.73 5.55
C VAL A 89 -41.66 -2.97 4.80
N LYS A 90 -41.56 -2.86 3.48
CA LYS A 90 -42.54 -2.17 2.63
C LYS A 90 -43.90 -2.84 2.66
N ASP A 91 -43.93 -4.17 2.64
CA ASP A 91 -45.16 -4.97 2.60
C ASP A 91 -45.78 -5.15 4.01
N GLY A 92 -45.14 -4.61 5.06
CA GLY A 92 -45.59 -4.75 6.45
C GLY A 92 -45.47 -6.18 6.99
N THR A 93 -44.72 -7.05 6.32
CA THR A 93 -44.51 -8.46 6.67
C THR A 93 -43.24 -8.71 7.49
N SER A 94 -42.42 -7.67 7.68
CA SER A 94 -41.19 -7.75 8.46
C SER A 94 -41.46 -8.00 9.95
N THR A 95 -41.09 -9.18 10.44
CA THR A 95 -41.17 -9.52 11.86
C THR A 95 -39.82 -9.33 12.54
N ASN A 96 -39.79 -9.34 13.88
CA ASN A 96 -38.53 -9.30 14.62
C ASN A 96 -37.64 -10.51 14.30
N GLU A 97 -38.23 -11.69 14.24
CA GLU A 97 -37.53 -12.94 13.92
C GLU A 97 -36.96 -12.93 12.50
N SER A 98 -37.70 -12.41 11.52
CA SER A 98 -37.21 -12.34 10.13
C SER A 98 -35.99 -11.41 10.03
N ARG A 99 -36.00 -10.28 10.73
CA ARG A 99 -34.89 -9.33 10.78
C ARG A 99 -33.67 -9.92 11.47
N LEU A 100 -33.84 -10.58 12.62
CA LEU A 100 -32.74 -11.26 13.31
C LEU A 100 -32.12 -12.36 12.43
N ALA A 101 -32.94 -13.13 11.71
CA ALA A 101 -32.46 -14.16 10.79
C ALA A 101 -31.64 -13.55 9.63
N ILE A 102 -32.09 -12.43 9.05
CA ILE A 102 -31.36 -11.72 7.99
C ILE A 102 -30.01 -11.20 8.52
N LEU A 103 -29.99 -10.59 9.71
CA LEU A 103 -28.76 -10.09 10.33
C LEU A 103 -27.78 -11.22 10.66
N ALA A 104 -28.27 -12.37 11.15
CA ALA A 104 -27.45 -13.54 11.40
C ALA A 104 -26.83 -14.10 10.10
N GLN A 105 -27.62 -14.17 9.02
CA GLN A 105 -27.12 -14.58 7.70
C GLN A 105 -26.03 -13.64 7.18
N ALA A 106 -26.14 -12.33 7.47
CA ALA A 106 -25.17 -11.31 7.12
C ALA A 106 -23.85 -11.42 7.92
N GLY A 107 -23.88 -11.90 9.18
CA GLY A 107 -22.73 -11.88 10.08
C GLY A 107 -21.48 -12.66 9.63
N HIS A 108 -21.61 -13.62 8.71
CA HIS A 108 -20.55 -14.60 8.41
C HIS A 108 -19.61 -14.26 7.22
N ARG A 109 -19.73 -13.09 6.56
CA ARG A 109 -19.18 -12.93 5.18
C ARG A 109 -18.33 -11.68 4.91
N PHE A 110 -17.40 -11.30 5.77
CA PHE A 110 -16.57 -10.10 5.54
C PHE A 110 -15.05 -10.31 5.61
N GLY A 111 -14.57 -11.41 6.22
CA GLY A 111 -13.14 -11.63 6.45
C GLY A 111 -12.30 -11.86 5.18
N ASP A 112 -12.89 -12.50 4.16
CA ASP A 112 -12.10 -13.07 3.05
C ASP A 112 -11.86 -12.09 1.87
N ALA A 113 -12.35 -10.85 1.98
CA ALA A 113 -12.41 -9.91 0.86
C ALA A 113 -11.13 -9.09 0.64
N THR A 114 -10.16 -9.13 1.56
CA THR A 114 -8.94 -8.30 1.47
C THR A 114 -7.74 -9.11 1.02
N PRO A 115 -7.03 -8.70 -0.05
CA PRO A 115 -5.89 -9.44 -0.55
C PRO A 115 -4.70 -9.28 0.39
N ALA A 116 -3.97 -10.37 0.59
CA ALA A 116 -2.65 -10.32 1.23
C ALA A 116 -1.62 -9.82 0.20
N LEU A 117 -1.34 -8.52 0.21
CA LEU A 117 -0.29 -7.92 -0.61
C LEU A 117 1.06 -8.06 0.09
N LYS A 118 2.02 -8.70 -0.58
CA LYS A 118 3.39 -8.86 -0.10
C LYS A 118 4.25 -7.69 -0.55
N THR A 119 5.23 -7.32 0.28
CA THR A 119 6.25 -6.29 -0.04
C THR A 119 7.67 -6.79 0.20
N ALA A 120 7.82 -8.08 0.51
CA ALA A 120 9.07 -8.62 1.04
C ALA A 120 10.19 -8.59 0.00
N ALA A 121 9.89 -8.87 -1.26
CA ALA A 121 10.88 -8.82 -2.34
C ALA A 121 11.42 -7.39 -2.54
N TRP A 122 10.53 -6.40 -2.53
CA TRP A 122 10.93 -4.99 -2.64
C TRP A 122 11.71 -4.51 -1.42
N ASP A 123 11.22 -4.79 -0.21
CA ASP A 123 11.87 -4.35 1.02
C ASP A 123 13.26 -5.01 1.17
N ALA A 124 13.39 -6.29 0.77
CA ALA A 124 14.67 -6.98 0.71
C ALA A 124 15.62 -6.37 -0.32
N ALA A 125 15.15 -6.07 -1.54
CA ALA A 125 15.96 -5.44 -2.57
C ALA A 125 16.45 -4.03 -2.20
N VAL A 126 15.62 -3.26 -1.49
CA VAL A 126 16.02 -1.95 -0.94
C VAL A 126 17.06 -2.13 0.17
N ALA A 127 16.83 -3.07 1.09
CA ALA A 127 17.75 -3.32 2.21
C ALA A 127 19.12 -3.84 1.75
N SER A 128 19.17 -4.61 0.65
CA SER A 128 20.41 -5.15 0.09
C SER A 128 21.09 -4.23 -0.92
N HIS A 129 20.55 -3.03 -1.18
CA HIS A 129 21.01 -2.13 -2.25
C HIS A 129 20.92 -2.71 -3.68
N ALA A 130 20.25 -3.86 -3.88
CA ALA A 130 20.08 -4.43 -5.21
C ALA A 130 19.28 -3.51 -6.16
N VAL A 131 18.48 -2.60 -5.60
CA VAL A 131 17.77 -1.55 -6.34
C VAL A 131 18.70 -0.56 -7.06
N ASP A 132 19.94 -0.38 -6.59
CA ASP A 132 20.92 0.53 -7.20
C ASP A 132 21.44 0.00 -8.55
N TYR A 133 21.20 -1.29 -8.82
CA TYR A 133 21.60 -1.98 -10.06
C TYR A 133 20.42 -2.21 -11.02
N LEU A 134 19.23 -1.71 -10.70
CA LEU A 134 18.08 -1.73 -11.59
C LEU A 134 18.14 -0.57 -12.59
N ASP A 135 17.62 -0.79 -13.79
CA ASP A 135 17.41 0.30 -14.75
C ASP A 135 16.42 1.32 -14.19
N HIS A 136 16.60 2.59 -14.56
CA HIS A 136 15.77 3.68 -14.05
C HIS A 136 14.26 3.47 -14.29
N GLU A 137 13.90 2.91 -15.45
CA GLU A 137 12.52 2.60 -15.80
C GLU A 137 11.92 1.55 -14.86
N ASP A 138 12.65 0.46 -14.59
CA ASP A 138 12.22 -0.60 -13.68
C ASP A 138 12.10 -0.08 -12.25
N LEU A 139 13.09 0.68 -11.77
CA LEU A 139 13.07 1.27 -10.44
C LEU A 139 11.85 2.19 -10.25
N SER A 140 11.57 3.06 -11.23
CA SER A 140 10.39 3.92 -11.23
C SER A 140 9.09 3.12 -11.26
N ARG A 141 9.00 2.10 -12.12
CA ARG A 141 7.82 1.24 -12.23
C ARG A 141 7.53 0.51 -10.92
N TYR A 142 8.53 -0.15 -10.34
CA TYR A 142 8.37 -0.91 -9.11
C TYR A 142 8.05 -0.01 -7.92
N SER A 143 8.77 1.10 -7.76
CA SER A 143 8.50 2.05 -6.67
C SER A 143 7.06 2.59 -6.70
N GLN A 144 6.56 2.95 -7.88
CA GLN A 144 5.15 3.36 -8.06
C GLN A 144 4.18 2.23 -7.74
N THR A 145 4.47 1.02 -8.21
CA THR A 145 3.63 -0.18 -7.96
C THR A 145 3.51 -0.46 -6.47
N TYR A 146 4.62 -0.49 -5.74
CA TYR A 146 4.60 -0.73 -4.30
C TYR A 146 4.02 0.44 -3.51
N ALA A 147 4.18 1.69 -3.96
CA ALA A 147 3.51 2.84 -3.36
C ALA A 147 1.98 2.71 -3.43
N LEU A 148 1.45 2.32 -4.60
CA LEU A 148 0.03 2.06 -4.79
C LEU A 148 -0.47 0.90 -3.93
N GLN A 149 0.28 -0.20 -3.86
CA GLN A 149 -0.07 -1.34 -2.99
C GLN A 149 -0.12 -0.94 -1.51
N ARG A 150 0.84 -0.14 -1.02
CA ARG A 150 0.82 0.35 0.37
C ARG A 150 -0.37 1.27 0.64
N PHE A 151 -0.66 2.19 -0.27
CA PHE A 151 -1.83 3.06 -0.17
C PHE A 151 -3.13 2.26 -0.13
N PHE A 152 -3.28 1.27 -1.02
CA PHE A 152 -4.43 0.36 -1.00
C PHE A 152 -4.54 -0.38 0.33
N SER A 153 -3.46 -1.00 0.80
CA SER A 153 -3.45 -1.76 2.06
C SER A 153 -3.90 -0.89 3.22
N GLN A 154 -3.41 0.36 3.31
CA GLN A 154 -3.83 1.30 4.34
C GLN A 154 -5.31 1.67 4.22
N ALA A 155 -5.77 2.04 3.02
CA ALA A 155 -7.17 2.42 2.79
C ALA A 155 -8.15 1.25 3.03
N ALA A 156 -7.76 0.03 2.67
CA ALA A 156 -8.51 -1.19 2.91
C ALA A 156 -8.59 -1.50 4.41
N TRP A 157 -7.49 -1.36 5.14
CA TRP A 157 -7.47 -1.50 6.61
C TRP A 157 -8.36 -0.47 7.30
N ASP A 158 -8.30 0.79 6.91
CA ASP A 158 -9.16 1.84 7.47
C ASP A 158 -10.64 1.55 7.21
N THR A 159 -10.98 1.19 5.96
CA THR A 159 -12.34 0.80 5.59
C THR A 159 -12.80 -0.41 6.40
N MET A 160 -11.97 -1.44 6.54
CA MET A 160 -12.31 -2.63 7.33
C MET A 160 -12.48 -2.31 8.81
N ARG A 161 -11.60 -1.51 9.41
CA ARG A 161 -11.64 -1.15 10.82
C ARG A 161 -12.89 -0.33 11.15
N ASP A 162 -13.18 0.69 10.34
CA ASP A 162 -14.36 1.54 10.52
C ASP A 162 -15.65 0.74 10.40
N ASN A 163 -15.69 -0.20 9.46
CA ASN A 163 -16.81 -1.12 9.36
C ASN A 163 -16.83 -2.06 10.57
N ALA A 164 -15.75 -2.78 10.89
CA ALA A 164 -15.68 -3.76 11.98
C ALA A 164 -16.15 -3.19 13.33
N ALA A 165 -15.73 -1.96 13.66
CA ALA A 165 -16.18 -1.27 14.86
C ALA A 165 -17.70 -1.05 14.88
N ARG A 166 -18.28 -0.55 13.77
CA ARG A 166 -19.73 -0.37 13.61
C ARG A 166 -20.49 -1.69 13.59
N ASN A 167 -19.90 -2.73 13.01
CA ASN A 167 -20.53 -4.03 12.89
C ASN A 167 -20.69 -4.73 14.23
N MET A 168 -19.66 -4.61 15.07
CA MET A 168 -19.67 -5.25 16.37
C MET A 168 -20.74 -4.60 17.25
N SER A 169 -20.95 -3.29 17.18
CA SER A 169 -22.08 -2.66 17.87
C SER A 169 -23.42 -3.03 17.22
N ASP A 170 -23.53 -2.87 15.91
CA ASP A 170 -24.85 -2.80 15.26
C ASP A 170 -25.43 -4.19 14.93
N LEU A 171 -24.60 -5.21 14.73
CA LEU A 171 -25.05 -6.59 14.52
C LEU A 171 -25.15 -7.38 15.83
N SER A 172 -24.31 -7.09 16.83
CA SER A 172 -24.35 -7.83 18.09
C SER A 172 -25.45 -7.34 19.02
N LEU A 173 -25.77 -6.03 19.04
CA LEU A 173 -26.85 -5.53 19.91
C LEU A 173 -28.18 -6.21 19.63
N PRO A 174 -28.65 -6.34 18.37
CA PRO A 174 -29.90 -7.05 18.09
C PRO A 174 -29.87 -8.52 18.51
N ALA A 175 -28.71 -9.18 18.34
CA ALA A 175 -28.53 -10.56 18.78
C ALA A 175 -28.55 -10.70 20.32
N LEU A 176 -27.99 -9.72 21.05
CA LEU A 176 -27.93 -9.70 22.51
C LEU A 176 -29.27 -9.28 23.15
N THR A 177 -29.97 -8.35 22.52
CA THR A 177 -31.25 -7.83 23.01
C THR A 177 -32.45 -8.66 22.54
N GLY A 178 -32.27 -9.51 21.53
CA GLY A 178 -33.34 -10.23 20.87
C GLY A 178 -34.31 -9.33 20.12
N THR A 179 -33.95 -8.05 19.89
CA THR A 179 -34.79 -7.07 19.21
C THR A 179 -34.02 -6.40 18.09
N ALA A 180 -34.54 -6.50 16.87
CA ALA A 180 -34.10 -5.71 15.73
C ALA A 180 -35.19 -4.69 15.39
N ASP A 181 -34.82 -3.52 14.89
CA ASP A 181 -35.71 -2.49 14.36
C ASP A 181 -35.57 -2.39 12.83
N ALA A 182 -36.68 -2.18 12.12
CA ALA A 182 -36.71 -2.25 10.64
C ALA A 182 -35.76 -1.24 9.99
N VAL A 183 -35.81 0.02 10.41
CA VAL A 183 -34.98 1.10 9.85
C VAL A 183 -33.48 0.87 10.16
N PRO A 184 -33.06 0.59 11.41
CA PRO A 184 -31.69 0.20 11.72
C PRO A 184 -31.21 -1.03 10.93
N THR A 185 -32.03 -2.08 10.79
CA THR A 185 -31.66 -3.27 10.00
C THR A 185 -31.34 -2.89 8.55
N LEU A 186 -32.20 -2.09 7.90
CA LEU A 186 -31.94 -1.63 6.54
C LEU A 186 -30.71 -0.73 6.43
N ALA A 187 -30.49 0.15 7.42
CA ALA A 187 -29.32 1.00 7.47
C ALA A 187 -28.02 0.20 7.56
N ILE A 188 -28.00 -0.85 8.40
CA ILE A 188 -26.87 -1.79 8.52
C ILE A 188 -26.62 -2.51 7.21
N LEU A 189 -27.64 -3.12 6.60
CA LEU A 189 -27.47 -3.85 5.33
C LEU A 189 -26.97 -2.92 4.20
N ASN A 190 -27.50 -1.70 4.12
CA ASN A 190 -27.10 -0.72 3.12
C ASN A 190 -25.67 -0.20 3.33
N SER A 191 -25.27 0.07 4.58
CA SER A 191 -23.89 0.50 4.87
C SER A 191 -22.88 -0.57 4.42
N ARG A 192 -23.25 -1.84 4.55
CA ARG A 192 -22.43 -2.99 4.12
C ARG A 192 -22.30 -3.12 2.61
N VAL A 193 -23.41 -3.00 1.89
CA VAL A 193 -23.37 -2.97 0.42
C VAL A 193 -22.47 -1.83 -0.07
N ARG A 194 -22.52 -0.66 0.57
CA ARG A 194 -21.64 0.47 0.24
C ARG A 194 -20.17 0.17 0.53
N ALA A 195 -19.86 -0.40 1.69
CA ALA A 195 -18.49 -0.78 2.05
C ALA A 195 -17.89 -1.76 1.03
N LEU A 196 -18.65 -2.79 0.64
CA LEU A 196 -18.22 -3.76 -0.38
C LEU A 196 -18.07 -3.10 -1.76
N SER A 197 -18.91 -2.11 -2.10
CA SER A 197 -18.77 -1.35 -3.35
C SER A 197 -17.51 -0.48 -3.38
N ILE A 198 -17.14 0.13 -2.24
CA ILE A 198 -15.91 0.92 -2.12
C ILE A 198 -14.70 -0.01 -2.26
N LEU A 199 -14.70 -1.14 -1.54
CA LEU A 199 -13.64 -2.13 -1.62
C LEU A 199 -13.50 -2.70 -3.04
N GLU A 200 -14.61 -3.03 -3.72
CA GLU A 200 -14.57 -3.47 -5.11
C GLU A 200 -13.92 -2.42 -6.03
N SER A 201 -14.26 -1.14 -5.85
CA SER A 201 -13.67 -0.05 -6.64
C SER A 201 -12.17 0.07 -6.40
N GLN A 202 -11.73 0.02 -5.14
CA GLN A 202 -10.31 0.08 -4.77
C GLN A 202 -9.53 -1.12 -5.30
N LEU A 203 -10.11 -2.33 -5.21
CA LEU A 203 -9.51 -3.55 -5.76
C LEU A 203 -9.40 -3.48 -7.29
N SER A 204 -10.42 -2.96 -7.98
CA SER A 204 -10.38 -2.78 -9.43
C SER A 204 -9.26 -1.82 -9.84
N GLN A 205 -9.16 -0.67 -9.18
CA GLN A 205 -8.10 0.31 -9.46
C GLN A 205 -6.70 -0.28 -9.21
N THR A 206 -6.56 -1.05 -8.14
CA THR A 206 -5.29 -1.74 -7.82
C THR A 206 -4.97 -2.81 -8.86
N ALA A 207 -5.95 -3.59 -9.31
CA ALA A 207 -5.77 -4.58 -10.36
C ALA A 207 -5.32 -3.94 -11.68
N ASP A 208 -5.95 -2.84 -12.08
CA ASP A 208 -5.57 -2.10 -13.29
C ASP A 208 -4.14 -1.56 -13.19
N ALA A 209 -3.76 -0.99 -12.05
CA ALA A 209 -2.41 -0.52 -11.80
C ALA A 209 -1.36 -1.65 -11.86
N LEU A 210 -1.65 -2.82 -11.28
CA LEU A 210 -0.76 -4.00 -11.31
C LEU A 210 -0.66 -4.64 -12.70
N GLN A 211 -1.57 -4.30 -13.62
CA GLN A 211 -1.49 -4.69 -15.03
C GLN A 211 -0.72 -3.67 -15.88
N GLY A 212 -0.17 -2.62 -15.27
CA GLY A 212 0.51 -1.54 -16.00
C GLY A 212 -0.45 -0.64 -16.80
N ARG A 213 -1.76 -0.72 -16.53
CA ARG A 213 -2.71 0.26 -17.08
C ARG A 213 -2.64 1.50 -16.21
N ALA A 214 -2.45 2.65 -16.83
CA ALA A 214 -2.42 3.92 -16.12
C ALA A 214 -3.69 4.03 -15.24
N PRO A 215 -3.57 4.40 -13.95
CA PRO A 215 -4.74 4.65 -13.13
C PRO A 215 -5.60 5.71 -13.83
N PRO A 216 -6.95 5.61 -13.78
CA PRO A 216 -7.79 6.71 -14.24
C PRO A 216 -7.32 7.96 -13.49
N ALA A 217 -6.98 9.01 -14.25
CA ALA A 217 -6.49 10.25 -13.69
C ALA A 217 -7.40 10.63 -12.53
N VAL A 218 -6.85 10.59 -11.32
CA VAL A 218 -7.52 11.14 -10.14
C VAL A 218 -7.81 12.57 -10.53
N SER A 219 -9.09 12.87 -10.81
CA SER A 219 -9.51 14.25 -11.00
C SER A 219 -9.10 14.94 -9.72
N ALA A 220 -8.06 15.76 -9.80
CA ALA A 220 -7.63 16.60 -8.72
C ALA A 220 -8.90 17.31 -8.23
N VAL A 221 -9.35 16.95 -7.04
CA VAL A 221 -10.24 17.81 -6.29
C VAL A 221 -9.47 19.10 -6.18
N GLU A 222 -9.86 20.10 -6.97
CA GLU A 222 -9.36 21.47 -6.84
C GLU A 222 -9.36 21.80 -5.35
N PRO A 223 -8.20 22.17 -4.76
CA PRO A 223 -8.25 22.80 -3.46
C PRO A 223 -9.07 24.07 -3.66
N ALA A 224 -10.25 24.12 -3.05
CA ALA A 224 -11.08 25.31 -3.00
C ALA A 224 -10.19 26.48 -2.59
N SER A 225 -9.88 27.31 -3.58
CA SER A 225 -8.99 28.45 -3.44
C SER A 225 -9.55 29.35 -2.36
N SER A 226 -8.76 29.50 -1.32
CA SER A 226 -8.98 30.40 -0.21
C SER A 226 -8.88 31.83 -0.72
N ALA A 227 -10.01 32.46 -1.03
CA ALA A 227 -10.06 33.91 -1.23
C ALA A 227 -11.46 34.44 -0.99
N SER A 228 -11.71 34.95 0.22
CA SER A 228 -12.59 36.11 0.42
C SER A 228 -12.20 36.79 1.72
N SER A 229 -11.42 37.84 1.53
CA SER A 229 -10.95 38.80 2.51
C SER A 229 -12.13 39.52 3.16
N THR A 230 -12.24 39.44 4.48
CA THR A 230 -13.06 40.37 5.27
C THR A 230 -12.14 41.44 5.85
N PRO A 231 -12.35 42.74 5.59
CA PRO A 231 -11.53 43.76 6.20
C PRO A 231 -11.88 43.89 7.68
N ILE A 232 -10.85 43.81 8.53
CA ILE A 232 -10.92 44.10 9.96
C ILE A 232 -11.22 45.61 10.11
N ALA A 233 -12.43 45.93 10.57
CA ALA A 233 -12.76 47.27 11.02
C ALA A 233 -12.03 47.54 12.34
N THR A 234 -11.16 48.55 12.31
CA THR A 234 -10.42 49.09 13.44
C THR A 234 -11.39 49.67 14.47
N SER A 235 -11.54 49.00 15.61
CA SER A 235 -12.21 49.54 16.80
C SER A 235 -11.24 50.50 17.52
N ALA A 236 -11.40 51.80 17.28
CA ALA A 236 -10.72 52.84 18.02
C ALA A 236 -11.50 53.13 19.32
N ALA A 237 -10.86 52.79 20.44
CA ALA A 237 -11.27 53.22 21.77
C ALA A 237 -11.11 54.74 21.93
N SER A 238 -12.04 55.36 22.66
CA SER A 238 -11.83 56.64 23.35
C SER A 238 -12.88 56.83 24.47
N PRO A 239 -12.58 57.66 25.48
CA PRO A 239 -12.74 57.26 26.87
C PRO A 239 -13.85 57.99 27.64
N VAL A 240 -14.09 57.45 28.84
CA VAL A 240 -14.83 57.98 29.97
C VAL A 240 -14.53 59.46 30.28
N SER A 241 -15.58 60.24 30.52
CA SER A 241 -15.78 61.34 31.52
C SER A 241 -16.93 62.22 31.01
N ARG A 242 -17.91 62.71 31.76
CA ARG A 242 -18.15 62.87 33.20
C ARG A 242 -19.67 63.07 33.39
#